data_AF-E4WSP7-F1
#
_entry.id   AF-E4WSP7-F1
#
_cell.length_a   1.000
_cell.length_b   1.000
_cell.length_c   1.000
_cell.angle_alpha   90.00
_cell.angle_beta   90.00
_cell.angle_gamma   90.00
#
_symmetry.space_group_name_H-M   'P 1'
#
loop_
_entity.id
_entity.type
_entity.pdbx_description
1 polymer ?
#
loop_
_entity_poly.entity_id
_entity_poly.type
_entity_poly.pdbx_seq_one_letter_code
_entity_poly.pdbx_strand_id
1 'polypeptide(L)'
;MDDDLFHSFEERYRNATTSSATPEAELEEVMKIKMVKNFIMYLQDVPRFGKYFNYGCHCFKENGKDFLKTLTFGKAQDRSDQVCQDHQKCHHCIKLDYGHQCKTTKGYKFEARMDSLTGVKYIQCEDEPGSCGKNLCECDKALAYDLADTQGIWSLANHVEWGAFKGDQRCEKWTPPKINLKSARFTAQLNPAKHECCGDYPRRFPFIADNGEGAEKKCCAGNIFSPYSHECCDNEVKEIGMCVGSYFPGL
;
A
#
# COMPACT_ATOMS: atom_id res chain seq x y z
N MET A 1 21.70 -17.45 -14.72
CA MET A 1 20.33 -17.99 -14.49
C MET A 1 19.55 -16.81 -13.99
N ASP A 2 19.30 -15.93 -14.94
CA ASP A 2 18.86 -14.57 -14.74
C ASP A 2 17.34 -14.51 -14.89
N ASP A 3 16.82 -13.36 -14.51
CA ASP A 3 15.44 -13.02 -14.17
C ASP A 3 14.46 -13.14 -15.36
N ASP A 4 14.28 -14.32 -15.95
CA ASP A 4 13.53 -14.54 -17.21
C ASP A 4 12.08 -14.02 -17.17
N LEU A 5 11.42 -14.10 -16.01
CA LEU A 5 10.05 -13.62 -15.85
C LEU A 5 9.97 -12.10 -15.85
N PHE A 6 10.89 -11.46 -15.14
CA PHE A 6 11.00 -10.03 -15.13
C PHE A 6 11.56 -9.50 -16.46
N HIS A 7 12.43 -10.25 -17.14
CA HIS A 7 12.82 -9.98 -18.53
C HIS A 7 11.64 -10.05 -19.48
N SER A 8 10.73 -11.03 -19.34
CA SER A 8 9.49 -11.07 -20.15
C SER A 8 8.57 -9.87 -19.88
N PHE A 9 8.54 -9.38 -18.64
CA PHE A 9 7.86 -8.14 -18.28
C PHE A 9 8.60 -6.93 -18.88
N GLU A 10 9.93 -6.88 -18.80
CA GLU A 10 10.77 -5.82 -19.38
C GLU A 10 10.73 -5.79 -20.92
N GLU A 11 10.53 -6.94 -21.57
CA GLU A 11 10.36 -7.04 -23.02
C GLU A 11 8.97 -6.59 -23.45
N ARG A 12 7.91 -7.02 -22.74
CA ARG A 12 6.55 -6.47 -22.92
C ARG A 12 6.55 -4.95 -22.71
N TYR A 13 7.25 -4.49 -21.68
CA TYR A 13 7.51 -3.09 -21.38
C TYR A 13 8.26 -2.37 -22.52
N ARG A 14 9.33 -2.97 -23.04
CA ARG A 14 10.17 -2.36 -24.09
C ARG A 14 9.35 -2.16 -25.36
N ASN A 15 8.58 -3.18 -25.74
CA ASN A 15 7.69 -3.16 -26.89
C ASN A 15 6.54 -2.15 -26.73
N ALA A 16 6.04 -1.97 -25.50
CA ALA A 16 5.06 -0.92 -25.18
C ALA A 16 5.67 0.49 -25.30
N THR A 17 6.91 0.72 -24.90
CA THR A 17 7.53 2.06 -25.03
C THR A 17 7.97 2.44 -26.44
N THR A 18 8.14 1.47 -27.35
CA THR A 18 8.58 1.71 -28.73
C THR A 18 7.45 1.79 -29.75
N SER A 19 6.25 1.32 -29.39
CA SER A 19 5.05 1.47 -30.21
C SER A 19 4.46 2.88 -30.06
N SER A 20 4.21 3.55 -31.19
CA SER A 20 3.53 4.86 -31.22
C SER A 20 2.03 4.79 -30.85
N ALA A 21 1.50 3.59 -30.61
CA ALA A 21 0.08 3.33 -30.32
C ALA A 21 -0.20 2.98 -28.85
N THR A 22 0.79 3.06 -27.97
CA THR A 22 0.63 2.64 -26.56
C THR A 22 -0.14 3.70 -25.78
N PRO A 23 -1.26 3.35 -25.12
CA PRO A 23 -2.03 4.29 -24.33
C PRO A 23 -1.19 4.98 -23.25
N GLU A 24 -1.38 6.28 -23.06
CA GLU A 24 -0.67 7.11 -22.06
C GLU A 24 -0.75 6.51 -20.64
N ALA A 25 -1.90 5.94 -20.27
CA ALA A 25 -2.09 5.29 -18.97
C ALA A 25 -1.18 4.06 -18.77
N GLU A 26 -0.93 3.29 -19.84
CA GLU A 26 -0.02 2.14 -19.77
C GLU A 26 1.43 2.63 -19.61
N LEU A 27 1.82 3.75 -20.24
CA LEU A 27 3.13 4.38 -20.07
C LEU A 27 3.34 4.92 -18.64
N GLU A 28 2.32 5.54 -18.04
CA GLU A 28 2.36 6.03 -16.65
C GLU A 28 2.61 4.86 -15.65
N GLU A 29 1.91 3.74 -15.81
CA GLU A 29 2.10 2.55 -14.97
C GLU A 29 3.51 1.98 -15.10
N VAL A 30 3.96 1.86 -16.34
CA VAL A 30 5.31 1.41 -16.73
C VAL A 30 6.39 2.26 -16.07
N MET A 31 6.28 3.59 -16.12
CA MET A 31 7.23 4.49 -15.45
C MET A 31 7.18 4.33 -13.93
N LYS A 32 5.99 4.21 -13.35
CA LYS A 32 5.82 4.02 -11.91
C LYS A 32 6.46 2.72 -11.43
N ILE A 33 6.26 1.61 -12.14
CA ILE A 33 6.87 0.31 -11.80
C ILE A 33 8.41 0.42 -11.84
N LYS A 34 8.95 1.12 -12.84
CA LYS A 34 10.40 1.38 -12.91
C LYS A 34 10.92 2.15 -11.70
N MET A 35 10.20 3.20 -11.26
CA MET A 35 10.59 3.97 -10.08
C MET A 35 10.63 3.08 -8.82
N VAL A 36 9.57 2.31 -8.58
CA VAL A 36 9.48 1.39 -7.43
C VAL A 36 10.57 0.32 -7.48
N LYS A 37 10.79 -0.29 -8.65
CA LYS A 37 11.87 -1.27 -8.87
C LYS A 37 13.24 -0.65 -8.55
N ASN A 38 13.51 0.56 -9.02
CA ASN A 38 14.78 1.24 -8.78
C ASN A 38 15.01 1.51 -7.29
N PHE A 39 13.97 1.91 -6.54
CA PHE A 39 14.08 2.08 -5.10
C PHE A 39 14.46 0.78 -4.41
N ILE A 40 13.74 -0.30 -4.72
CA ILE A 40 14.00 -1.63 -4.16
C ILE A 40 15.42 -2.06 -4.49
N MET A 41 15.77 -2.12 -5.78
CA MET A 41 17.10 -2.57 -6.20
C MET A 41 18.23 -1.73 -5.62
N TYR A 42 18.03 -0.42 -5.44
CA TYR A 42 19.04 0.44 -4.84
C TYR A 42 19.38 0.01 -3.41
N LEU A 43 18.38 -0.31 -2.59
CA LEU A 43 18.54 -0.61 -1.16
C LEU A 43 18.85 -2.07 -0.84
N GLN A 44 18.66 -3.00 -1.78
CA GLN A 44 18.98 -4.43 -1.57
C GLN A 44 20.49 -4.70 -1.55
N ASP A 45 20.94 -5.66 -0.73
CA ASP A 45 22.33 -6.12 -0.72
C ASP A 45 22.66 -6.87 -2.02
N VAL A 46 21.71 -7.71 -2.45
CA VAL A 46 21.74 -8.41 -3.74
C VAL A 46 20.55 -7.93 -4.56
N PRO A 47 20.76 -7.08 -5.59
CA PRO A 47 19.69 -6.40 -6.31
C PRO A 47 18.98 -7.34 -7.29
N ARG A 48 18.13 -8.22 -6.76
CA ARG A 48 17.25 -9.11 -7.54
C ARG A 48 15.80 -8.75 -7.28
N PHE A 49 15.17 -8.07 -8.23
CA PHE A 49 13.76 -7.69 -8.12
C PHE A 49 12.83 -8.91 -8.25
N GLY A 50 13.18 -9.88 -9.11
CA GLY A 50 12.38 -11.09 -9.36
C GLY A 50 11.94 -11.83 -8.10
N LYS A 51 12.72 -11.80 -7.01
CA LYS A 51 12.37 -12.49 -5.76
C LYS A 51 11.10 -11.97 -5.08
N TYR A 52 10.69 -10.74 -5.39
CA TYR A 52 9.46 -10.15 -4.87
C TYR A 52 8.31 -10.26 -5.88
N PHE A 53 8.60 -10.58 -7.14
CA PHE A 53 7.58 -10.74 -8.17
C PHE A 53 6.73 -11.97 -7.87
N ASN A 54 5.41 -11.82 -7.93
CA ASN A 54 4.47 -12.89 -7.56
C ASN A 54 4.71 -13.52 -6.17
N TYR A 55 5.33 -12.81 -5.22
CA TYR A 55 5.62 -13.34 -3.90
C TYR A 55 4.42 -13.27 -2.93
N GLY A 56 4.23 -14.29 -2.10
CA GLY A 56 3.23 -14.31 -1.02
C GLY A 56 1.80 -14.10 -1.53
N CYS A 57 1.03 -13.25 -0.88
CA CYS A 57 -0.31 -12.85 -1.30
C CYS A 57 -0.40 -11.42 -1.85
N HIS A 58 0.58 -10.57 -1.54
CA HIS A 58 0.50 -9.13 -1.74
C HIS A 58 1.58 -8.57 -2.66
N CYS A 59 2.75 -9.20 -2.76
CA CYS A 59 3.82 -8.64 -3.58
C CYS A 59 3.58 -8.87 -5.08
N PHE A 60 3.48 -7.77 -5.82
CA PHE A 60 3.73 -7.70 -7.27
C PHE A 60 3.07 -8.81 -8.09
N LYS A 61 1.76 -8.98 -7.92
CA LYS A 61 0.98 -10.03 -8.58
C LYS A 61 0.75 -9.71 -10.05
N GLU A 62 1.09 -10.65 -10.91
CA GLU A 62 0.86 -10.55 -12.34
C GLU A 62 -0.60 -10.89 -12.69
N ASN A 63 -1.46 -9.88 -12.65
CA ASN A 63 -2.88 -10.01 -13.03
C ASN A 63 -3.19 -9.24 -14.33
N GLY A 64 -2.32 -9.39 -15.33
CA GLY A 64 -2.58 -8.91 -16.69
C GLY A 64 -2.27 -7.44 -16.97
N LYS A 65 -2.54 -6.49 -16.06
CA LYS A 65 -2.23 -5.03 -16.24
C LYS A 65 -2.01 -4.21 -14.95
N ASP A 66 -2.53 -4.64 -13.80
CA ASP A 66 -2.67 -3.78 -12.60
C ASP A 66 -1.64 -4.07 -11.50
N PHE A 67 -0.35 -3.88 -11.80
CA PHE A 67 0.77 -4.28 -10.92
C PHE A 67 0.79 -3.62 -9.53
N LEU A 68 0.27 -2.39 -9.43
CA LEU A 68 0.21 -1.59 -8.19
C LEU A 68 -1.22 -1.29 -7.73
N LYS A 69 -2.22 -1.78 -8.46
CA LYS A 69 -3.61 -1.34 -8.32
C LYS A 69 -4.51 -2.35 -7.62
N THR A 70 -4.09 -3.60 -7.53
CA THR A 70 -4.88 -4.65 -6.88
C THR A 70 -4.69 -4.58 -5.38
N LEU A 71 -5.70 -4.11 -4.64
CA LEU A 71 -5.79 -4.39 -3.22
C LEU A 71 -6.05 -5.87 -3.04
N THR A 72 -5.03 -6.54 -2.54
CA THR A 72 -5.14 -7.94 -2.16
C THR A 72 -5.52 -7.97 -0.68
N PHE A 73 -6.72 -8.46 -0.40
CA PHE A 73 -7.17 -8.67 0.98
C PHE A 73 -6.75 -10.07 1.45
N GLY A 74 -6.72 -10.25 2.77
CA GLY A 74 -6.27 -11.48 3.42
C GLY A 74 -5.03 -11.25 4.28
N LYS A 75 -4.62 -12.28 5.01
CA LYS A 75 -3.42 -12.25 5.85
C LYS A 75 -2.14 -12.43 5.02
N ALA A 76 -1.14 -11.60 5.30
CA ALA A 76 0.20 -11.76 4.75
C ALA A 76 0.82 -13.10 5.18
N GLN A 77 1.55 -13.73 4.27
CA GLN A 77 2.16 -15.05 4.50
C GLN A 77 3.39 -14.97 5.41
N ASP A 78 4.14 -13.88 5.32
CA ASP A 78 5.28 -13.58 6.17
C ASP A 78 5.51 -12.06 6.25
N ARG A 79 6.63 -11.65 6.87
CA ARG A 79 6.96 -10.23 7.01
C ARG A 79 7.26 -9.56 5.67
N SER A 80 7.91 -10.22 4.71
CA SER A 80 8.17 -9.62 3.38
C SER A 80 6.86 -9.39 2.62
N ASP A 81 5.92 -10.32 2.73
CA ASP A 81 4.58 -10.17 2.15
C ASP A 81 3.76 -9.08 2.86
N GLN A 82 3.92 -8.93 4.18
CA GLN A 82 3.29 -7.87 4.96
C GLN A 82 3.73 -6.48 4.50
N VAL A 83 5.01 -6.32 4.13
CA VAL A 83 5.54 -5.05 3.62
C VAL A 83 4.83 -4.63 2.33
N CYS A 84 4.62 -5.57 1.41
CA CYS A 84 3.85 -5.31 0.20
C CYS A 84 2.37 -5.00 0.52
N GLN A 85 1.79 -5.65 1.53
CA GLN A 85 0.44 -5.32 1.98
C GLN A 85 0.37 -3.89 2.54
N ASP A 86 1.35 -3.48 3.34
CA ASP A 86 1.41 -2.14 3.93
C ASP A 86 1.58 -1.06 2.86
N HIS A 87 2.37 -1.35 1.82
CA HIS A 87 2.47 -0.49 0.63
C HIS A 87 1.14 -0.33 -0.10
N GLN A 88 0.40 -1.42 -0.33
CA GLN A 88 -0.92 -1.37 -0.94
C GLN A 88 -1.92 -0.54 -0.11
N LYS A 89 -1.90 -0.69 1.23
CA LYS A 89 -2.71 0.12 2.15
C LYS A 89 -2.37 1.60 2.03
N CYS A 90 -1.08 1.94 2.01
CA CYS A 90 -0.59 3.31 1.83
C CYS A 90 -1.11 3.92 0.52
N HIS A 91 -0.98 3.21 -0.60
CA HIS A 91 -1.49 3.63 -1.91
C HIS A 91 -3.01 3.74 -1.98
N HIS A 92 -3.75 2.89 -1.27
CA HIS A 92 -5.19 3.03 -1.18
C HIS A 92 -5.59 4.29 -0.42
N CYS A 93 -4.88 4.63 0.66
CA CYS A 93 -5.10 5.89 1.34
C CYS A 93 -4.79 7.10 0.48
N ILE A 94 -3.76 7.03 -0.39
CA ILE A 94 -3.54 8.10 -1.38
C ILE A 94 -4.80 8.34 -2.22
N LYS A 95 -5.48 7.28 -2.66
CA LYS A 95 -6.74 7.41 -3.42
C LYS A 95 -7.88 7.98 -2.59
N LEU A 96 -7.98 7.65 -1.31
CA LEU A 96 -9.05 8.15 -0.43
C LEU A 96 -8.82 9.61 -0.01
N ASP A 97 -7.62 9.95 0.47
CA ASP A 97 -7.31 11.28 1.00
C ASP A 97 -7.22 12.32 -0.10
N TYR A 98 -6.70 11.95 -1.27
CA TYR A 98 -6.56 12.86 -2.39
C TYR A 98 -7.62 12.66 -3.47
N GLY A 99 -8.33 11.55 -3.59
CA GLY A 99 -9.32 11.39 -4.67
C GLY A 99 -8.70 11.51 -6.08
N HIS A 100 -9.45 12.07 -7.04
CA HIS A 100 -9.07 12.10 -8.47
C HIS A 100 -7.86 12.99 -8.80
N GLN A 101 -7.51 13.92 -7.92
CA GLN A 101 -6.39 14.88 -8.06
C GLN A 101 -5.02 14.20 -7.84
N CYS A 102 -4.99 12.93 -7.38
CA CYS A 102 -3.77 12.16 -7.23
C CYS A 102 -3.88 10.77 -7.86
N LYS A 103 -3.32 10.59 -9.06
CA LYS A 103 -3.11 9.26 -9.63
C LYS A 103 -1.96 8.56 -8.88
N THR A 104 -2.12 7.29 -8.53
CA THR A 104 -1.04 6.51 -7.90
C THR A 104 0.16 6.25 -8.82
N THR A 105 -0.02 6.45 -10.12
CA THR A 105 1.02 6.40 -11.16
C THR A 105 1.76 7.72 -11.36
N LYS A 106 1.35 8.80 -10.67
CA LYS A 106 1.98 10.11 -10.76
C LYS A 106 3.46 10.02 -10.37
N GLY A 107 4.31 10.64 -11.19
CA GLY A 107 5.73 10.83 -10.88
C GLY A 107 5.96 11.83 -9.75
N TYR A 108 7.08 11.68 -9.06
CA TYR A 108 7.49 12.50 -7.93
C TYR A 108 9.01 12.69 -7.94
N LYS A 109 9.50 13.72 -7.26
CA LYS A 109 10.93 14.07 -7.18
C LYS A 109 11.58 13.36 -6.01
N PHE A 110 12.75 12.77 -6.27
CA PHE A 110 13.55 12.09 -5.26
C PHE A 110 15.03 12.11 -5.62
N GLU A 111 15.87 11.91 -4.60
CA GLU A 111 17.29 11.64 -4.75
C GLU A 111 17.66 10.33 -4.06
N ALA A 112 18.52 9.54 -4.69
CA ALA A 112 19.16 8.37 -4.08
C ALA A 112 20.61 8.74 -3.76
N ARG A 113 21.00 8.62 -2.49
CA ARG A 113 22.28 9.08 -1.97
C ARG A 113 22.93 7.99 -1.13
N MET A 114 24.26 8.01 -1.09
CA MET A 114 25.05 7.14 -0.24
C MET A 114 25.86 8.01 0.71
N ASP A 115 25.80 7.72 1.99
CA ASP A 115 26.68 8.34 2.97
C ASP A 115 28.12 7.91 2.69
N SER A 116 29.00 8.88 2.47
CA SER A 116 30.38 8.62 2.02
C SER A 116 31.27 8.01 3.10
N LEU A 117 30.89 8.10 4.37
CA LEU A 117 31.66 7.59 5.49
C LEU A 117 31.23 6.16 5.86
N THR A 118 29.93 5.92 5.93
CA THR A 118 29.33 4.65 6.36
C THR A 118 28.98 3.73 5.21
N GLY A 119 28.89 4.24 3.98
CA GLY A 119 28.40 3.52 2.81
C GLY A 119 26.88 3.26 2.84
N VAL A 120 26.16 3.80 3.83
CA VAL A 120 24.72 3.60 3.98
C VAL A 120 23.97 4.31 2.86
N LYS A 121 23.19 3.54 2.11
CA LYS A 121 22.31 4.04 1.05
C LYS A 121 21.02 4.59 1.65
N TYR A 122 20.56 5.73 1.13
CA TYR A 122 19.28 6.31 1.50
C TYR A 122 18.60 7.01 0.34
N ILE A 123 17.28 7.17 0.45
CA ILE A 123 16.42 7.85 -0.53
C ILE A 123 15.74 9.03 0.14
N GLN A 124 15.78 10.19 -0.51
CA GLN A 124 15.13 11.42 -0.05
C GLN A 124 14.04 11.84 -1.03
N CYS A 125 12.81 11.95 -0.54
CA CYS A 125 11.68 12.48 -1.31
C CYS A 125 11.70 14.01 -1.26
N GLU A 126 11.59 14.69 -2.40
CA GLU A 126 11.83 16.14 -2.51
C GLU A 126 10.58 16.99 -2.72
N ASP A 127 9.44 16.39 -3.07
CA ASP A 127 8.18 17.11 -3.18
C ASP A 127 7.77 17.75 -1.84
N GLU A 128 6.91 18.77 -1.93
CA GLU A 128 6.46 19.54 -0.77
C GLU A 128 5.78 18.65 0.29
N PRO A 129 6.07 18.86 1.60
CA PRO A 129 5.41 18.14 2.68
C PRO A 129 3.87 18.20 2.57
N GLY A 130 3.21 17.06 2.76
CA GLY A 130 1.75 16.95 2.65
C GLY A 130 1.20 16.88 1.23
N SER A 131 2.05 17.04 0.20
CA SER A 131 1.62 16.87 -1.19
C SER A 131 1.40 15.40 -1.56
N CYS A 132 0.53 15.16 -2.55
CA CYS A 132 0.33 13.84 -3.14
C CYS A 132 1.64 13.21 -3.65
N GLY A 133 2.52 14.00 -4.28
CA GLY A 133 3.82 13.52 -4.77
C GLY A 133 4.74 13.06 -3.64
N LYS A 134 4.81 13.86 -2.56
CA LYS A 134 5.57 13.51 -1.36
C LYS A 134 5.07 12.21 -0.73
N ASN A 135 3.77 12.09 -0.49
CA ASN A 135 3.22 10.92 0.17
C ASN A 135 3.30 9.65 -0.69
N LEU A 136 3.17 9.77 -2.02
CA LEU A 136 3.45 8.65 -2.94
C LEU A 136 4.91 8.20 -2.86
N CYS A 137 5.86 9.14 -2.88
CA CYS A 137 7.27 8.84 -2.74
C CYS A 137 7.57 8.16 -1.40
N GLU A 138 6.99 8.67 -0.30
CA GLU A 138 7.17 8.11 1.04
C GLU A 138 6.62 6.68 1.13
N CYS A 139 5.45 6.38 0.54
CA CYS A 139 4.94 5.01 0.45
C CYS A 139 5.94 4.07 -0.26
N ASP A 140 6.43 4.45 -1.44
CA ASP A 140 7.34 3.63 -2.24
C ASP A 140 8.73 3.50 -1.60
N LYS A 141 9.19 4.56 -0.94
CA LYS A 141 10.41 4.57 -0.12
C LYS A 141 10.27 3.55 1.00
N ALA A 142 9.22 3.60 1.79
CA ALA A 142 9.00 2.68 2.90
C ALA A 142 8.95 1.22 2.44
N LEU A 143 8.29 0.93 1.32
CA LEU A 143 8.33 -0.39 0.69
C LEU A 143 9.77 -0.87 0.45
N ALA A 144 10.61 -0.03 -0.15
CA ALA A 144 11.97 -0.42 -0.51
C ALA A 144 12.88 -0.63 0.71
N TYR A 145 12.80 0.23 1.72
CA TYR A 145 13.55 0.04 2.97
C TYR A 145 13.09 -1.21 3.71
N ASP A 146 11.79 -1.38 3.88
CA ASP A 146 11.27 -2.52 4.62
C ASP A 146 11.58 -3.86 3.92
N LEU A 147 11.55 -3.90 2.58
CA LEU A 147 11.97 -5.09 1.84
C LEU A 147 13.47 -5.35 1.97
N ALA A 148 14.30 -4.31 2.16
CA ALA A 148 15.72 -4.46 2.47
C ALA A 148 15.91 -5.02 3.88
N ASP A 149 15.12 -4.57 4.86
CA ASP A 149 15.15 -5.09 6.23
C ASP A 149 14.72 -6.56 6.30
N THR A 150 13.78 -6.99 5.45
CA THR A 150 13.28 -8.36 5.45
C THR A 150 14.03 -9.30 4.52
N GLN A 151 15.07 -8.83 3.81
CA GLN A 151 15.75 -9.62 2.79
C GLN A 151 16.39 -10.91 3.33
N GLY A 152 16.82 -10.90 4.60
CA GLY A 152 17.42 -12.07 5.27
C GLY A 152 16.41 -13.11 5.77
N ILE A 153 15.12 -12.76 5.85
CA ILE A 153 14.03 -13.65 6.28
C ILE A 153 13.04 -13.95 5.15
N TRP A 154 13.39 -13.57 3.91
CA TRP A 154 12.63 -13.90 2.72
C TRP A 154 12.57 -15.42 2.53
N SER A 155 11.38 -15.94 2.20
CA SER A 155 11.09 -17.37 2.15
C SER A 155 10.86 -17.85 0.72
N LEU A 156 11.74 -18.72 0.23
CA LEU A 156 11.60 -19.35 -1.09
C LEU A 156 10.23 -20.02 -1.27
N ALA A 157 9.69 -20.65 -0.23
CA ALA A 157 8.41 -21.35 -0.26
C ALA A 157 7.19 -20.46 -0.52
N ASN A 158 7.36 -19.13 -0.41
CA ASN A 158 6.33 -18.13 -0.67
C ASN A 158 6.40 -17.54 -2.08
N HIS A 159 7.39 -17.93 -2.88
CA HIS A 159 7.49 -17.53 -4.28
C HIS A 159 6.70 -18.49 -5.19
N VAL A 160 5.89 -17.95 -6.12
CA VAL A 160 5.05 -18.78 -7.02
C VAL A 160 5.88 -19.72 -7.87
N GLU A 161 6.88 -19.20 -8.59
CA GLU A 161 7.68 -20.03 -9.50
C GLU A 161 8.77 -20.83 -8.77
N TRP A 162 9.63 -20.14 -8.02
CA TRP A 162 10.78 -20.78 -7.38
C TRP A 162 10.42 -21.65 -6.17
N GLY A 163 9.25 -21.43 -5.56
CA GLY A 163 8.77 -22.16 -4.38
C GLY A 163 7.49 -22.96 -4.60
N ALA A 164 6.95 -22.99 -5.83
CA ALA A 164 5.66 -23.59 -6.15
C ALA A 164 4.50 -23.09 -5.25
N PHE A 165 4.53 -21.82 -4.84
CA PHE A 165 3.49 -21.25 -3.99
C PHE A 165 2.13 -21.18 -4.71
N LYS A 166 1.12 -21.81 -4.10
CA LYS A 166 -0.27 -21.82 -4.61
C LYS A 166 -1.12 -20.75 -3.92
N GLY A 167 -1.11 -19.53 -4.47
CA GLY A 167 -1.81 -18.39 -3.88
C GLY A 167 -3.33 -18.52 -3.89
N ASP A 168 -3.90 -19.21 -4.87
CA ASP A 168 -5.31 -19.55 -4.94
C ASP A 168 -5.82 -20.39 -3.74
N GLN A 169 -4.91 -21.13 -3.10
CA GLN A 169 -5.19 -21.99 -1.95
C GLN A 169 -4.79 -21.36 -0.62
N ARG A 170 -3.72 -20.54 -0.61
CA ARG A 170 -3.11 -20.01 0.62
C ARG A 170 -3.46 -18.56 0.93
N CYS A 171 -3.91 -17.81 -0.06
CA CYS A 171 -4.40 -16.45 0.17
C CYS A 171 -5.88 -16.52 0.51
N GLU A 172 -6.25 -15.91 1.64
CA GLU A 172 -7.65 -15.75 2.00
C GLU A 172 -8.34 -14.96 0.90
N LYS A 173 -9.28 -15.61 0.21
CA LYS A 173 -10.12 -14.90 -0.75
C LYS A 173 -10.91 -13.88 0.02
N TRP A 174 -10.86 -12.62 -0.42
CA TRP A 174 -11.82 -11.64 0.01
C TRP A 174 -13.22 -12.16 -0.32
N THR A 175 -13.96 -12.58 0.71
CA THR A 175 -15.39 -12.76 0.59
C THR A 175 -16.01 -11.44 1.05
N PRO A 176 -16.72 -10.71 0.18
CA PRO A 176 -17.62 -9.68 0.69
C PRO A 176 -18.53 -10.36 1.72
N PRO A 177 -18.92 -9.67 2.82
CA PRO A 177 -19.91 -10.21 3.73
C PRO A 177 -21.08 -10.77 2.92
N LYS A 178 -21.57 -11.97 3.28
CA LYS A 178 -22.74 -12.57 2.63
C LYS A 178 -23.99 -11.76 2.98
N ILE A 179 -24.14 -10.58 2.38
CA ILE A 179 -25.38 -9.84 2.41
C ILE A 179 -26.35 -10.61 1.51
N ASN A 180 -27.53 -10.94 2.02
CA ASN A 180 -28.59 -11.58 1.22
C ASN A 180 -28.83 -10.72 -0.04
N LEU A 181 -28.42 -11.20 -1.22
CA LEU A 181 -28.38 -10.38 -2.45
C LEU A 181 -29.73 -9.75 -2.86
N LYS A 182 -30.85 -10.26 -2.33
CA LYS A 182 -32.19 -9.70 -2.55
C LYS A 182 -32.47 -8.45 -1.70
N SER A 183 -31.84 -8.29 -0.54
CA SER A 183 -31.93 -7.07 0.31
C SER A 183 -30.69 -6.18 0.20
N ALA A 184 -29.53 -6.73 -0.21
CA ALA A 184 -28.26 -6.03 -0.34
C ALA A 184 -28.26 -4.93 -1.40
N ARG A 185 -28.91 -5.16 -2.55
CA ARG A 185 -28.97 -4.14 -3.61
C ARG A 185 -29.75 -2.90 -3.18
N PHE A 186 -30.75 -3.06 -2.32
CA PHE A 186 -31.56 -1.95 -1.81
C PHE A 186 -30.87 -1.25 -0.62
N THR A 187 -30.21 -1.99 0.26
CA THR A 187 -29.54 -1.43 1.47
C THR A 187 -28.14 -0.89 1.21
N ALA A 188 -27.32 -1.50 0.34
CA ALA A 188 -26.01 -0.96 -0.04
C ALA A 188 -26.12 0.33 -0.88
N GLN A 189 -27.26 0.56 -1.54
CA GLN A 189 -27.60 1.84 -2.17
C GLN A 189 -28.08 2.89 -1.16
N LEU A 190 -28.56 2.49 0.01
CA LEU A 190 -29.05 3.40 1.05
C LEU A 190 -27.93 3.83 2.02
N ASN A 191 -27.00 2.93 2.39
CA ASN A 191 -25.85 3.25 3.26
C ASN A 191 -24.58 2.46 2.84
N PRO A 192 -23.79 2.95 1.87
CA PRO A 192 -22.53 2.30 1.51
C PRO A 192 -21.51 2.39 2.67
N ALA A 193 -20.73 1.32 2.88
CA ALA A 193 -19.67 1.32 3.88
C ALA A 193 -18.68 2.47 3.63
N LYS A 194 -18.56 3.37 4.60
CA LYS A 194 -17.67 4.53 4.53
C LYS A 194 -16.24 4.09 4.86
N HIS A 195 -15.33 4.29 3.92
CA HIS A 195 -13.91 3.99 4.10
C HIS A 195 -13.16 5.28 4.40
N GLU A 196 -12.31 5.24 5.42
CA GLU A 196 -11.40 6.34 5.80
C GLU A 196 -10.00 5.78 6.03
N CYS A 197 -9.04 6.66 6.28
CA CYS A 197 -7.65 6.30 6.53
C CYS A 197 -7.17 6.79 7.89
N CYS A 198 -6.30 5.99 8.50
CA CYS A 198 -5.76 6.23 9.83
C CYS A 198 -4.23 6.16 9.85
N GLY A 199 -3.61 6.96 10.72
CA GLY A 199 -2.15 7.08 10.84
C GLY A 199 -1.53 8.03 9.82
N ASP A 200 -0.21 8.16 9.85
CA ASP A 200 0.53 9.08 8.99
C ASP A 200 1.25 8.35 7.86
N TYR A 201 1.46 9.04 6.74
CA TYR A 201 2.29 8.49 5.66
C TYR A 201 3.72 8.28 6.17
N PRO A 202 4.36 7.14 5.86
CA PRO A 202 3.95 6.07 4.92
C PRO A 202 3.24 4.86 5.56
N ARG A 203 2.85 4.93 6.84
CA ARG A 203 2.16 3.83 7.57
C ARG A 203 0.65 3.99 7.60
N ARG A 204 0.12 4.96 6.87
CA ARG A 204 -1.31 5.25 6.78
C ARG A 204 -2.05 4.07 6.16
N PHE A 205 -3.15 3.67 6.77
CA PHE A 205 -3.89 2.46 6.39
C PHE A 205 -5.41 2.70 6.40
N PRO A 206 -6.16 2.03 5.50
CA PRO A 206 -7.59 2.18 5.44
C PRO A 206 -8.32 1.40 6.52
N PHE A 207 -9.48 1.91 6.89
CA PHE A 207 -10.44 1.23 7.74
C PHE A 207 -11.87 1.58 7.33
N ILE A 208 -12.81 0.74 7.76
CA ILE A 208 -14.24 0.99 7.60
C ILE A 208 -14.66 1.89 8.77
N ALA A 209 -14.91 3.16 8.49
CA ALA A 209 -15.37 4.16 9.44
C ALA A 209 -16.83 3.97 9.80
N ASP A 210 -17.64 3.48 8.87
CA ASP A 210 -19.02 3.07 9.12
C ASP A 210 -19.37 1.92 8.19
N ASN A 211 -19.88 0.82 8.73
CA ASN A 211 -20.32 -0.32 7.95
C ASN A 211 -21.79 -0.23 7.51
N GLY A 212 -22.50 0.85 7.83
CA GLY A 212 -23.92 1.05 7.56
C GLY A 212 -24.86 0.34 8.55
N GLU A 213 -24.30 -0.32 9.57
CA GLU A 213 -25.03 -1.05 10.61
C GLU A 213 -24.92 -0.36 11.99
N GLY A 214 -24.44 0.90 12.01
CA GLY A 214 -24.25 1.68 13.24
C GLY A 214 -22.97 1.33 14.00
N ALA A 215 -22.03 0.60 13.39
CA ALA A 215 -20.72 0.34 13.96
C ALA A 215 -19.70 1.41 13.51
N GLU A 216 -19.88 2.65 13.97
CA GLU A 216 -18.96 3.76 13.67
C GLU A 216 -17.58 3.54 14.32
N LYS A 217 -16.54 3.94 13.59
CA LYS A 217 -15.15 3.96 14.05
C LYS A 217 -14.50 5.28 13.65
N LYS A 218 -13.58 5.77 14.49
CA LYS A 218 -12.78 6.97 14.26
C LYS A 218 -11.30 6.66 14.42
N CYS A 219 -10.44 7.53 13.88
CA CYS A 219 -8.99 7.45 14.02
C CYS A 219 -8.47 8.55 14.96
N CYS A 220 -7.51 8.20 15.82
CA CYS A 220 -6.75 9.13 16.66
C CYS A 220 -5.31 8.63 16.76
N ALA A 221 -4.33 9.43 16.27
CA ALA A 221 -2.91 9.11 16.33
C ALA A 221 -2.55 7.67 15.89
N GLY A 222 -3.14 7.20 14.79
CA GLY A 222 -2.92 5.85 14.26
C GLY A 222 -3.72 4.74 14.93
N ASN A 223 -4.53 5.05 15.95
CA ASN A 223 -5.41 4.11 16.63
C ASN A 223 -6.86 4.27 16.16
N ILE A 224 -7.49 3.16 15.82
CA ILE A 224 -8.91 3.13 15.48
C ILE A 224 -9.70 2.81 16.73
N PHE A 225 -10.72 3.62 17.04
CA PHE A 225 -11.56 3.47 18.21
C PHE A 225 -13.04 3.61 17.87
N SER A 226 -13.90 3.10 18.74
CA SER A 226 -15.35 3.33 18.64
C SER A 226 -15.71 4.63 19.37
N PRO A 227 -16.38 5.58 18.71
CA PRO A 227 -16.77 6.85 19.35
C PRO A 227 -17.89 6.67 20.39
N TYR A 228 -18.44 5.46 20.54
CA TYR A 228 -19.44 5.16 21.56
C TYR A 228 -18.84 4.81 22.92
N SER A 229 -17.55 4.45 22.97
CA SER A 229 -16.85 4.07 24.21
C SER A 229 -15.58 4.86 24.46
N HIS A 230 -14.99 5.47 23.43
CA HIS A 230 -13.75 6.21 23.53
C HIS A 230 -13.81 7.56 22.83
N GLU A 231 -12.90 8.45 23.20
CA GLU A 231 -12.66 9.76 22.60
C GLU A 231 -11.16 9.98 22.36
N CYS A 232 -10.80 10.98 21.55
CA CYS A 232 -9.42 11.36 21.25
C CYS A 232 -9.04 12.61 22.04
N CYS A 233 -8.09 12.48 22.98
CA CYS A 233 -7.58 13.56 23.81
C CYS A 233 -6.08 13.72 23.57
N ASP A 234 -5.59 14.89 23.12
CA ASP A 234 -4.15 15.16 22.96
C ASP A 234 -3.38 14.05 22.21
N ASN A 235 -3.96 13.55 21.12
CA ASN A 235 -3.42 12.43 20.32
C ASN A 235 -3.40 11.06 21.05
N GLU A 236 -4.21 10.88 22.09
CA GLU A 236 -4.40 9.61 22.78
C GLU A 236 -5.88 9.19 22.77
N VAL A 237 -6.14 7.91 22.54
CA VAL A 237 -7.48 7.33 22.70
C VAL A 237 -7.73 7.06 24.17
N LYS A 238 -8.80 7.62 24.73
CA LYS A 238 -9.20 7.42 26.14
C LYS A 238 -10.66 7.02 26.21
N GLU A 239 -11.06 6.36 27.31
CA GLU A 239 -12.49 6.16 27.58
C GLU A 239 -13.19 7.51 27.71
N ILE A 240 -14.44 7.56 27.27
CA ILE A 240 -15.24 8.79 27.33
C ILE A 240 -15.29 9.33 28.77
N GLY A 241 -14.99 10.61 28.94
CA GLY A 241 -14.93 11.31 30.22
C GLY A 241 -13.55 11.34 30.88
N MET A 242 -12.53 10.74 30.25
CA MET A 242 -11.16 10.71 30.78
C MET A 242 -10.22 11.75 30.14
N CYS A 243 -10.69 12.58 29.21
CA CYS A 243 -9.91 13.74 28.76
C CYS A 243 -9.69 14.71 29.93
N VAL A 244 -8.43 14.92 30.31
CA VAL A 244 -8.07 15.88 31.36
C VAL A 244 -7.82 17.24 30.69
N GLY A 245 -8.78 18.18 30.73
CA GLY A 245 -8.50 19.57 30.32
C GLY A 245 -9.49 20.30 29.41
N SER A 246 -10.64 19.75 29.04
CA SER A 246 -11.73 20.57 28.48
C SER A 246 -12.48 21.27 29.62
N TYR A 247 -11.89 22.37 30.11
CA TYR A 247 -12.61 23.38 30.88
C TYR A 247 -13.89 23.74 30.10
N PHE A 248 -15.05 23.43 30.65
CA PHE A 248 -16.33 23.98 30.20
C PHE A 248 -16.22 25.51 30.22
N PRO A 249 -16.25 26.23 29.09
CA PRO A 249 -16.51 27.65 29.14
C PRO A 249 -18.02 27.83 29.16
N GLY A 250 -18.55 28.21 30.32
CA GLY A 250 -19.78 29.00 30.40
C GLY A 250 -21.10 28.23 30.44
N LEU A 251 -21.66 28.19 31.64
CA LEU A 251 -23.07 28.55 31.89
C LEU A 251 -23.43 29.90 31.25
#